data_AF-A0A520I7V4-F1
#
_entry.id   AF-A0A520I7V4-F1
#
_cell.length_a   1.000
_cell.length_b   1.000
_cell.length_c   1.000
_cell.angle_alpha   90.00
_cell.angle_beta   90.00
_cell.angle_gamma   90.00
#
_symmetry.space_group_name_H-M   'P 1'
#
loop_
_entity.id
_entity.type
_entity.pdbx_description
1 polymer ?
#
loop_
_entity_poly.entity_id
_entity_poly.type
_entity_poly.pdbx_seq_one_letter_code
_entity_poly.pdbx_strand_id
1 'polypeptide(L)'
;TFDLERLDAETDQRLAEAFAALAKPTRRTLLLAYLGFPYFDTATLPLLQGEGLDEFDPIKVDRIAPDDATSIRSGGAEATLKGIQFGTFGAFFSRAYRENDYLWGRLHGSERMIDITVSTLPSTVRMKPGRVAAIKRAAFLAILDEEEPRLTAILPLIAQLRTEIG
;
A
#
# COMPACT_ATOMS: atom_id res chain seq x y z
N THR A 1 14.35 5.31 -19.69
CA THR A 1 12.96 4.93 -19.39
C THR A 1 12.46 4.09 -20.54
N PHE A 2 11.84 2.94 -20.28
CA PHE A 2 11.30 2.13 -21.36
C PHE A 2 10.08 2.82 -21.96
N ASP A 3 10.03 2.88 -23.29
CA ASP A 3 8.88 3.33 -24.05
C ASP A 3 7.92 2.15 -24.20
N LEU A 4 6.97 2.06 -23.26
CA LEU A 4 6.03 0.94 -23.15
C LEU A 4 5.00 0.97 -24.27
N GLU A 5 4.53 2.15 -24.68
CA GLU A 5 3.56 2.30 -25.76
C GLU A 5 4.12 1.76 -27.09
N ARG A 6 5.38 2.08 -27.40
CA ARG A 6 6.05 1.52 -28.58
C ARG A 6 6.20 0.00 -28.48
N LEU A 7 6.55 -0.52 -27.30
CA LEU A 7 6.74 -1.96 -27.10
C LEU A 7 5.41 -2.73 -27.25
N ASP A 8 4.31 -2.18 -26.77
CA ASP A 8 2.97 -2.78 -26.94
C ASP A 8 2.58 -2.81 -28.42
N ALA A 9 2.71 -1.69 -29.13
CA ALA A 9 2.40 -1.61 -30.56
C ALA A 9 3.24 -2.58 -31.41
N GLU A 10 4.54 -2.68 -31.12
CA GLU A 10 5.44 -3.63 -31.80
C GLU A 10 5.06 -5.09 -31.51
N THR A 11 4.60 -5.38 -30.29
CA THR A 11 4.19 -6.73 -29.89
C THR A 11 2.88 -7.12 -30.57
N ASP A 12 1.89 -6.24 -30.57
CA ASP A 12 0.60 -6.45 -31.23
C ASP A 12 0.78 -6.70 -32.72
N GLN A 13 1.63 -5.91 -33.38
CA GLN A 13 1.90 -6.07 -34.80
C GLN A 13 2.54 -7.44 -35.11
N ARG A 14 3.54 -7.86 -34.32
CA ARG A 14 4.19 -9.17 -34.49
C ARG A 14 3.22 -10.33 -34.27
N LEU A 15 2.34 -10.22 -33.27
CA LEU A 15 1.32 -11.24 -33.00
C LEU A 15 0.29 -11.30 -34.13
N ALA A 16 -0.17 -10.16 -34.64
CA ALA A 16 -1.10 -10.09 -35.75
C ALA A 16 -0.52 -10.73 -37.03
N GLU A 17 0.74 -10.44 -37.35
CA GLU A 17 1.47 -11.04 -38.47
C GLU A 17 1.59 -12.57 -38.30
N ALA A 18 1.95 -13.03 -37.10
CA ALA A 18 2.03 -14.45 -36.79
C ALA A 18 0.67 -15.15 -36.93
N PHE A 19 -0.42 -14.54 -36.46
CA PHE A 19 -1.77 -15.08 -36.59
C PHE A 19 -2.27 -15.10 -38.05
N ALA A 20 -1.85 -14.12 -38.86
CA ALA A 20 -2.14 -14.10 -40.30
C ALA A 20 -1.41 -15.24 -41.05
N ALA A 21 -0.28 -15.73 -40.54
CA ALA A 21 0.43 -16.86 -41.12
C ALA A 21 -0.18 -18.24 -40.78
N LEU A 22 -1.08 -18.32 -39.78
CA LEU A 22 -1.71 -19.58 -39.39
C LEU A 22 -2.59 -20.20 -40.51
N ALA A 23 -2.77 -21.51 -40.46
CA ALA A 23 -3.75 -22.18 -41.31
C ALA A 23 -5.17 -21.66 -41.04
N LYS A 24 -6.01 -21.57 -42.07
CA LYS A 24 -7.38 -21.03 -41.99
C LYS A 24 -8.21 -21.64 -40.84
N PRO A 25 -8.19 -22.97 -40.58
CA PRO A 25 -8.93 -23.55 -39.46
C PRO A 25 -8.48 -22.98 -38.11
N THR A 26 -7.17 -22.95 -37.86
CA THR A 26 -6.58 -22.45 -36.60
C THR A 26 -6.86 -20.96 -36.38
N ARG A 27 -6.69 -20.14 -37.42
CA ARG A 27 -7.00 -18.70 -37.36
C ARG A 27 -8.49 -18.45 -37.06
N ARG A 28 -9.40 -19.25 -37.62
CA ARG A 28 -10.84 -19.13 -37.33
C ARG A 28 -11.18 -19.46 -35.88
N THR A 29 -10.57 -20.49 -35.31
CA THR A 29 -10.77 -20.84 -33.90
C THR A 29 -10.31 -19.71 -32.98
N LEU A 30 -9.13 -19.13 -33.25
CA LEU A 30 -8.58 -18.04 -32.45
C LEU A 30 -9.44 -16.76 -32.56
N LEU A 31 -9.85 -16.39 -33.78
CA LEU A 31 -10.75 -15.24 -33.99
C LEU A 31 -12.13 -15.46 -33.37
N LEU A 32 -12.66 -16.69 -33.40
CA LEU A 32 -13.92 -17.02 -32.75
C LEU A 32 -13.82 -16.87 -31.23
N ALA A 33 -12.74 -17.34 -30.62
CA ALA A 33 -12.50 -17.17 -29.18
C ALA A 33 -12.35 -15.69 -28.81
N TYR A 34 -11.57 -14.93 -29.58
CA TYR A 34 -11.34 -13.50 -29.35
C TYR A 34 -12.62 -12.65 -29.52
N LEU A 35 -13.31 -12.78 -30.65
CA LEU A 35 -14.54 -12.02 -30.93
C LEU A 35 -15.72 -12.50 -30.08
N GLY A 36 -15.74 -13.78 -29.74
CA GLY A 36 -16.75 -14.38 -28.87
C GLY A 36 -16.49 -14.14 -27.39
N PHE A 37 -15.31 -13.61 -27.02
CA PHE A 37 -14.91 -13.45 -25.62
C PHE A 37 -15.98 -12.77 -24.76
N PRO A 38 -16.65 -11.68 -25.15
CA PRO A 38 -17.69 -11.07 -24.32
C PRO A 38 -18.86 -12.01 -24.00
N TYR A 39 -19.22 -12.89 -24.93
CA TYR A 39 -20.29 -13.88 -24.74
C TYR A 39 -19.82 -15.05 -23.89
N PHE A 40 -18.60 -15.52 -24.14
CA PHE A 40 -17.98 -16.54 -23.29
C PHE A 40 -17.87 -16.02 -21.88
N ASP A 41 -17.26 -14.86 -21.64
CA ASP A 41 -17.10 -14.22 -20.34
C ASP A 41 -18.43 -14.09 -19.59
N THR A 42 -19.47 -13.54 -20.23
CA THR A 42 -20.81 -13.41 -19.63
C THR A 42 -21.44 -14.77 -19.28
N ALA A 43 -21.22 -15.80 -20.10
CA ALA A 43 -21.81 -17.12 -19.91
C ALA A 43 -20.99 -18.04 -18.98
N THR A 44 -19.66 -17.88 -18.98
CA THR A 44 -18.73 -18.68 -18.17
C THR A 44 -18.57 -18.10 -16.79
N LEU A 45 -18.61 -16.77 -16.60
CA LEU A 45 -18.45 -16.15 -15.28
C LEU A 45 -19.44 -16.71 -14.22
N PRO A 46 -20.74 -16.92 -14.51
CA PRO A 46 -21.67 -17.54 -13.56
C PRO A 46 -21.43 -19.04 -13.36
N LEU A 47 -20.88 -19.74 -14.36
CA LEU A 47 -20.55 -21.17 -14.27
C LEU A 47 -19.26 -21.40 -13.45
N LEU A 48 -18.28 -20.50 -13.61
CA LEU A 48 -17.02 -20.48 -12.88
C LEU A 48 -17.23 -20.11 -11.39
N GLN A 49 -18.26 -19.32 -11.06
CA GLN A 49 -18.65 -19.04 -9.68
C GLN A 49 -19.05 -20.31 -8.88
N GLY A 50 -19.49 -21.38 -9.56
CA GLY A 50 -19.90 -22.64 -8.92
C GLY A 50 -18.85 -23.75 -8.89
N GLU A 51 -17.81 -23.66 -9.74
CA GLU A 51 -16.83 -24.75 -9.95
C GLU A 51 -15.54 -24.62 -9.14
N GLY A 52 -15.47 -23.72 -8.15
CA GLY A 52 -14.35 -23.68 -7.21
C GLY A 52 -12.99 -23.40 -7.88
N LEU A 53 -12.99 -22.71 -9.01
CA LEU A 53 -11.78 -22.17 -9.64
C LEU A 53 -11.32 -20.90 -8.88
N ASP A 54 -10.90 -21.14 -7.64
CA ASP A 54 -9.80 -20.49 -6.92
C ASP A 54 -9.71 -18.94 -6.85
N GLU A 55 -10.81 -18.23 -6.66
CA GLU A 55 -10.79 -16.83 -6.19
C GLU A 55 -11.22 -16.70 -4.71
N PHE A 56 -10.95 -17.72 -3.90
CA PHE A 56 -11.13 -17.67 -2.44
C PHE A 56 -9.84 -18.02 -1.68
N ASP A 57 -8.68 -17.88 -2.32
CA ASP A 57 -7.43 -17.88 -1.57
C ASP A 57 -7.51 -16.77 -0.51
N PRO A 58 -7.37 -17.08 0.80
CA PRO A 58 -7.49 -16.08 1.83
C PRO A 58 -6.40 -15.01 1.64
N ILE A 59 -6.80 -13.83 1.18
CA ILE A 59 -5.91 -12.69 1.03
C ILE A 59 -5.66 -12.11 2.41
N LYS A 60 -4.39 -12.08 2.82
CA LYS A 60 -3.99 -11.36 4.03
C LYS A 60 -4.10 -9.86 3.77
N VAL A 61 -4.84 -9.17 4.63
CA VAL A 61 -5.00 -7.72 4.57
C VAL A 61 -4.27 -7.13 5.77
N ASP A 62 -3.27 -6.29 5.49
CA ASP A 62 -2.61 -5.48 6.50
C ASP A 62 -3.06 -4.03 6.36
N ARG A 63 -3.47 -3.43 7.48
CA ARG A 63 -3.92 -2.03 7.55
C ARG A 63 -2.79 -1.13 8.03
N ILE A 64 -2.65 0.01 7.35
CA ILE A 64 -1.80 1.13 7.77
C ILE A 64 -2.71 2.28 8.17
N ALA A 65 -3.07 2.35 9.45
CA ALA A 65 -3.94 3.39 10.01
C ALA A 65 -3.40 3.90 11.35
N PRO A 66 -3.70 5.16 11.72
CA PRO A 66 -3.38 5.69 13.06
C PRO A 66 -3.92 4.83 14.20
N ASP A 67 -5.10 4.23 14.02
CA ASP A 67 -5.73 3.37 15.03
C ASP A 67 -4.94 2.09 15.33
N ASP A 68 -4.08 1.65 14.41
CA ASP A 68 -3.23 0.47 14.56
C ASP A 68 -1.80 0.81 15.05
N ALA A 69 -1.45 2.09 15.15
CA ALA A 69 -0.09 2.57 15.43
C ALA A 69 -0.02 3.28 16.79
N THR A 70 -0.20 2.51 17.86
CA THR A 70 -0.42 3.04 19.22
C THR A 70 0.84 3.13 20.09
N SER A 71 2.03 2.91 19.52
CA SER A 71 3.28 2.87 20.32
C SER A 71 3.63 4.20 20.98
N ILE A 72 3.26 5.34 20.37
CA ILE A 72 3.53 6.68 20.92
C ILE A 72 2.30 7.21 21.69
N ARG A 73 1.13 7.22 21.03
CA ARG A 73 -0.12 7.71 21.62
C ARG A 73 -1.27 6.76 21.31
N SER A 74 -2.13 6.55 22.30
CA SER A 74 -3.45 5.95 22.12
C SER A 74 -4.47 7.03 21.72
N GLY A 75 -5.47 6.68 20.91
CA GLY A 75 -6.56 7.58 20.50
C GLY A 75 -6.64 7.88 18.99
N GLY A 76 -5.83 7.17 18.18
CA GLY A 76 -6.00 7.15 16.74
C GLY A 76 -5.86 8.51 16.07
N ALA A 77 -6.59 8.70 14.98
CA ALA A 77 -6.53 9.93 14.19
C ALA A 77 -6.87 11.20 15.00
N GLU A 78 -7.77 11.13 15.97
CA GLU A 78 -8.16 12.27 16.80
C GLU A 78 -7.03 12.76 17.72
N ALA A 79 -6.24 11.83 18.25
CA ALA A 79 -5.13 12.16 19.14
C ALA A 79 -3.92 12.75 18.38
N THR A 80 -3.77 12.45 17.09
CA THR A 80 -2.54 12.73 16.33
C THR A 80 -2.74 13.68 15.15
N LEU A 81 -3.82 13.55 14.38
CA LEU A 81 -4.01 14.27 13.12
C LEU A 81 -4.83 15.55 13.32
N LYS A 82 -4.41 16.63 12.67
CA LYS A 82 -5.12 17.92 12.66
C LYS A 82 -5.90 18.14 11.37
N GLY A 83 -5.56 17.43 10.31
CA GLY A 83 -6.25 17.47 9.02
C GLY A 83 -7.70 17.01 9.07
N ILE A 84 -8.07 16.14 10.02
CA ILE A 84 -9.45 15.66 10.22
C ILE A 84 -10.43 16.78 10.62
N GLN A 85 -9.92 17.93 11.07
CA GLN A 85 -10.73 19.12 11.32
C GLN A 85 -11.30 19.67 10.00
N PHE A 86 -12.37 20.47 10.08
CA PHE A 86 -13.01 21.09 8.90
C PHE A 86 -13.38 20.07 7.81
N GLY A 87 -14.00 18.95 8.18
CA GLY A 87 -14.43 17.93 7.23
C GLY A 87 -13.26 17.22 6.53
N THR A 88 -12.14 17.01 7.21
CA THR A 88 -10.91 16.39 6.66
C THR A 88 -10.06 17.32 5.78
N PHE A 89 -10.32 18.63 5.81
CA PHE A 89 -9.54 19.63 5.04
C PHE A 89 -8.69 20.57 5.90
N GLY A 90 -8.64 20.38 7.23
CA GLY A 90 -7.95 21.31 8.14
C GLY A 90 -6.49 21.58 7.78
N ALA A 91 -5.78 20.56 7.26
CA ALA A 91 -4.38 20.68 6.88
C ALA A 91 -4.16 21.60 5.66
N PHE A 92 -5.13 21.77 4.76
CA PHE A 92 -4.98 22.69 3.62
C PHE A 92 -4.83 24.15 4.06
N PHE A 93 -5.43 24.51 5.19
CA PHE A 93 -5.48 25.90 5.68
C PHE A 93 -4.33 26.27 6.61
N SER A 94 -3.52 25.31 7.08
CA SER A 94 -2.44 25.57 8.04
C SER A 94 -1.18 24.79 7.70
N ARG A 95 -0.06 25.51 7.53
CA ARG A 95 1.26 24.89 7.34
C ARG A 95 1.61 23.98 8.52
N ALA A 96 1.38 24.43 9.75
CA ALA A 96 1.64 23.64 10.95
C ALA A 96 0.81 22.35 10.96
N TYR A 97 -0.43 22.37 10.46
CA TYR A 97 -1.26 21.16 10.37
C TYR A 97 -0.76 20.19 9.30
N ARG A 98 -0.30 20.69 8.14
CA ARG A 98 0.36 19.83 7.13
C ARG A 98 1.61 19.16 7.66
N GLU A 99 2.47 19.94 8.31
CA GLU A 99 3.71 19.41 8.88
C GLU A 99 3.42 18.40 10.00
N ASN A 100 2.42 18.65 10.85
CA ASN A 100 1.97 17.71 11.88
C ASN A 100 1.53 16.37 11.27
N ASP A 101 0.61 16.43 10.30
CA ASP A 101 0.04 15.23 9.70
C ASP A 101 1.08 14.48 8.86
N TYR A 102 2.00 15.19 8.22
CA TYR A 102 3.14 14.61 7.53
C TYR A 102 4.04 13.83 8.50
N LEU A 103 4.40 14.44 9.63
CA LEU A 103 5.23 13.79 10.64
C LEU A 103 4.56 12.53 11.21
N TRP A 104 3.29 12.64 11.60
CA TRP A 104 2.52 11.49 12.10
C TRP A 104 2.34 10.39 11.04
N GLY A 105 2.17 10.75 9.77
CA GLY A 105 2.16 9.81 8.66
C GLY A 105 3.46 8.99 8.58
N ARG A 106 4.62 9.64 8.70
CA ARG A 106 5.92 8.96 8.72
C ARG A 106 6.07 8.03 9.93
N LEU A 107 5.68 8.50 11.12
CA LEU A 107 5.78 7.73 12.36
C LEU A 107 4.87 6.50 12.34
N HIS A 108 3.57 6.66 12.06
CA HIS A 108 2.63 5.54 11.98
C HIS A 108 3.00 4.57 10.85
N GLY A 109 3.39 5.09 9.69
CA GLY A 109 3.85 4.27 8.57
C GLY A 109 5.02 3.38 8.99
N SER A 110 6.04 3.94 9.64
CA SER A 110 7.20 3.16 10.11
C SER A 110 6.82 2.08 11.11
N GLU A 111 5.93 2.38 12.07
CA GLU A 111 5.44 1.43 13.04
C GLU A 111 4.72 0.25 12.38
N ARG A 112 3.79 0.56 11.48
CA ARG A 112 3.00 -0.47 10.79
C ARG A 112 3.87 -1.32 9.86
N MET A 113 4.82 -0.72 9.16
CA MET A 113 5.76 -1.48 8.32
C MET A 113 6.62 -2.44 9.15
N ILE A 114 7.07 -2.03 10.34
CA ILE A 114 7.78 -2.91 11.27
C ILE A 114 6.87 -4.06 11.72
N ASP A 115 5.64 -3.77 12.13
CA ASP A 115 4.70 -4.79 12.60
C ASP A 115 4.32 -5.80 11.51
N ILE A 116 4.08 -5.33 10.29
CA ILE A 116 3.83 -6.19 9.11
C ILE A 116 5.05 -7.07 8.86
N THR A 117 6.27 -6.52 8.91
CA THR A 117 7.49 -7.32 8.72
C THR A 117 7.63 -8.38 9.81
N VAL A 118 7.36 -8.03 11.07
CA VAL A 118 7.38 -8.96 12.20
C VAL A 118 6.31 -10.05 12.05
N SER A 119 5.13 -9.74 11.49
CA SER A 119 4.05 -10.71 11.28
C SER A 119 4.41 -11.80 10.25
N THR A 120 5.43 -11.56 9.41
CA THR A 120 5.94 -12.56 8.45
C THR A 120 6.87 -13.61 9.06
N LEU A 121 7.32 -13.43 10.32
CA LEU A 121 8.23 -14.37 10.95
C LEU A 121 7.58 -15.76 11.11
N PRO A 122 8.32 -16.86 10.90
CA PRO A 122 7.81 -18.20 11.15
C PRO A 122 7.32 -18.36 12.59
N SER A 123 6.28 -19.17 12.79
CA SER A 123 5.70 -19.43 14.12
C SER A 123 6.68 -20.07 15.12
N THR A 124 7.82 -20.58 14.65
CA THR A 124 8.92 -21.13 15.45
C THR A 124 9.92 -20.07 15.91
N VAL A 125 9.91 -18.86 15.31
CA VAL A 125 10.79 -17.76 15.68
C VAL A 125 10.10 -16.89 16.74
N ARG A 126 10.83 -16.56 17.80
CA ARG A 126 10.39 -15.62 18.84
C ARG A 126 11.46 -14.56 19.00
N MET A 127 11.07 -13.29 18.84
CA MET A 127 11.96 -12.18 19.13
C MET A 127 12.10 -12.02 20.65
N LYS A 128 13.28 -11.54 21.08
CA LYS A 128 13.50 -11.21 22.51
C LYS A 128 12.45 -10.20 22.98
N PRO A 129 11.99 -10.29 24.25
CA PRO A 129 11.11 -9.28 24.83
C PRO A 129 11.69 -7.87 24.63
N GLY A 130 10.83 -6.92 24.22
CA GLY A 130 11.22 -5.53 23.97
C GLY A 130 12.01 -5.28 22.68
N ARG A 131 12.42 -6.31 21.91
CA ARG A 131 13.20 -6.10 20.68
C ARG A 131 12.43 -5.29 19.63
N VAL A 132 11.14 -5.59 19.44
CA VAL A 132 10.28 -4.85 18.49
C VAL A 132 10.12 -3.40 18.94
N ALA A 133 9.87 -3.17 20.24
CA ALA A 133 9.77 -1.82 20.80
C ALA A 133 11.08 -1.02 20.60
N ALA A 134 12.24 -1.66 20.79
CA ALA A 134 13.53 -1.02 20.55
C ALA A 134 13.76 -0.64 19.08
N ILE A 135 13.29 -1.49 18.14
CA ILE A 135 13.36 -1.19 16.70
C ILE A 135 12.44 -0.02 16.34
N LYS A 136 11.19 -0.03 16.83
CA LYS A 136 10.24 1.08 16.65
C LYS A 136 10.80 2.39 17.20
N ARG A 137 11.32 2.38 18.43
CA ARG A 137 11.97 3.54 19.05
C ARG A 137 13.12 4.09 18.20
N ALA A 138 14.00 3.22 17.71
CA ALA A 138 15.10 3.64 16.85
C ALA A 138 14.60 4.28 15.54
N ALA A 139 13.56 3.71 14.91
CA ALA A 139 12.96 4.26 13.71
C ALA A 139 12.32 5.64 13.97
N PHE A 140 11.58 5.79 15.07
CA PHE A 140 10.96 7.07 15.44
C PHE A 140 11.98 8.16 15.66
N LEU A 141 13.04 7.88 16.43
CA LEU A 141 14.11 8.86 16.68
C LEU A 141 14.83 9.24 15.38
N ALA A 142 15.11 8.29 14.49
CA ALA A 142 15.72 8.57 13.20
C ALA A 142 14.82 9.46 12.31
N ILE A 143 13.51 9.25 12.32
CA ILE A 143 12.55 10.11 11.61
C ILE A 143 12.55 11.52 12.21
N LEU A 144 12.54 11.64 13.54
CA LEU A 144 12.59 12.96 14.20
C LEU A 144 13.89 13.70 13.87
N ASP A 145 15.04 13.01 13.87
CA ASP A 145 16.33 13.59 13.48
C ASP A 145 16.35 14.08 12.02
N GLU A 146 15.74 13.32 11.10
CA GLU A 146 15.65 13.70 9.69
C GLU A 146 14.73 14.92 9.47
N GLU A 147 13.62 14.97 10.20
CA GLU A 147 12.54 15.92 9.96
C GLU A 147 12.66 17.23 10.74
N GLU A 148 13.33 17.24 11.89
CA GLU A 148 13.51 18.44 12.71
C GLU A 148 14.03 19.68 11.96
N PRO A 149 15.05 19.60 11.08
CA PRO A 149 15.49 20.76 10.33
C PRO A 149 14.52 21.21 9.23
N ARG A 150 13.54 20.37 8.85
CA ARG A 150 12.59 20.62 7.75
C ARG A 150 11.23 21.13 8.25
N LEU A 151 10.73 20.55 9.34
CA LEU A 151 9.39 20.79 9.88
C LEU A 151 9.38 21.94 10.91
N THR A 152 9.73 23.13 10.44
CA THR A 152 9.98 24.31 11.29
C THR A 152 8.73 24.85 12.00
N ALA A 153 7.52 24.52 11.52
CA ALA A 153 6.27 25.03 12.10
C ALA A 153 5.75 24.18 13.27
N ILE A 154 6.39 23.04 13.56
CA ILE A 154 5.97 22.09 14.60
C ILE A 154 7.11 21.67 15.54
N LEU A 155 8.19 22.46 15.64
CA LEU A 155 9.32 22.17 16.53
C LEU A 155 8.91 21.81 17.98
N PRO A 156 7.91 22.48 18.60
CA PRO A 156 7.44 22.08 19.94
C PRO A 156 6.89 20.65 19.99
N LEU A 157 6.21 20.19 18.93
CA LEU A 157 5.71 18.82 18.84
C LEU A 157 6.86 17.82 18.73
N ILE A 158 7.89 18.11 17.92
CA ILE A 158 9.07 17.24 17.80
C ILE A 158 9.76 17.09 19.15
N ALA A 159 9.97 18.18 19.89
CA ALA A 159 10.55 18.14 21.23
C ALA A 159 9.68 17.33 22.22
N GLN A 160 8.35 17.47 22.13
CA GLN A 160 7.41 16.69 22.93
C GLN A 160 7.53 15.19 22.62
N LEU A 161 7.53 14.82 21.34
CA LEU A 161 7.63 13.42 20.89
C LEU A 161 8.94 12.77 21.31
N ARG A 162 10.07 13.50 21.26
CA ARG A 162 11.35 13.00 21.79
C ARG A 162 11.25 12.62 23.27
N THR A 163 10.50 13.39 24.05
CA THR A 163 10.27 13.10 25.48
C THR A 163 9.35 11.89 25.68
N GLU A 164 8.30 11.77 24.86
CA GLU A 164 7.36 10.63 24.92
C GLU A 164 8.01 9.31 24.53
N ILE A 165 8.89 9.32 23.53
CA ILE A 165 9.59 8.14 23.04
C ILE A 165 10.72 7.71 23.98
N GLY A 166 11.35 8.69 24.66
CA GLY A 166 12.51 8.51 25.54
C GLY A 166 13.80 8.25 24.78
#